data_AF-A0A7N6AB28-F1
#
_entry.id   AF-A0A7N6AB28-F1
#
_cell.length_a   1.000
_cell.length_b   1.000
_cell.length_c   1.000
_cell.angle_alpha   90.00
_cell.angle_beta   90.00
_cell.angle_gamma   90.00
#
_symmetry.space_group_name_H-M   'P 1'
#
loop_
_entity.id
_entity.type
_entity.pdbx_description
1 polymer ?
#
loop_
_entity_poly.entity_id
_entity_poly.type
_entity_poly.pdbx_seq_one_letter_code
_entity_poly.pdbx_strand_id
1 'polypeptide(L)'
;MTAGLLLVILGGLLEVCSGVSANRGGYPSFTDEIPFKITWPGAEFTLPTSGALYSEDDFVIMTTTEKEKYKCLLPSLTSGDEDDIKEYSGPSPGELLEPLFKRSSCSYRIESYWTYEVCHGKHIRQYHEEKETSQKISVQEYYLGNMAQKSQSTEAGEQEMSNQQVPTKNIEGQLTPYYSMEMGNGTPCVLKQNQPRATSVLYVCHPEAKHEILSVAEVTTCEYEVVVLTPLLCAHPKYRFKSSPVNTIFCQALAGSPLRPQRLVQLDKEQEEQLKPPFSSPPESRDGVGWWKYEFCYGKHVHQYHEDKEQGKNIVVVGSWNADEHIEWAKKNVARSYQLKDDGVQKVKLVSHFYGHGDLCDLTGKPRQVIVKLKCKESESPHAVTVYMLEPQTCQYILGVESPVICRILDTADEHGLLSVSS
;
A
#
# COMPACT_ATOMS: atom_id res chain seq x y z
N MET A 1 -79.57 21.57 -44.04
CA MET A 1 -78.34 20.82 -44.38
C MET A 1 -77.99 19.98 -43.15
N THR A 2 -78.53 18.76 -43.07
CA THR A 2 -77.82 17.48 -43.30
C THR A 2 -76.71 17.27 -42.26
N ALA A 3 -76.99 16.46 -41.22
CA ALA A 3 -76.57 15.05 -41.05
C ALA A 3 -75.12 14.93 -40.54
N GLY A 4 -74.88 14.39 -39.33
CA GLY A 4 -74.60 12.96 -39.08
C GLY A 4 -73.07 12.77 -39.08
N LEU A 5 -72.39 12.12 -38.12
CA LEU A 5 -72.63 10.81 -37.53
C LEU A 5 -71.73 10.62 -36.28
N LEU A 6 -72.27 9.95 -35.25
CA LEU A 6 -71.55 9.30 -34.15
C LEU A 6 -70.76 8.06 -34.65
N LEU A 7 -69.64 7.70 -34.01
CA LEU A 7 -69.49 6.54 -33.10
C LEU A 7 -67.99 6.32 -32.73
N VAL A 8 -67.62 6.37 -31.44
CA VAL A 8 -67.27 5.26 -30.51
C VAL A 8 -65.92 4.59 -30.87
N ILE A 9 -64.94 4.47 -29.96
CA ILE A 9 -64.72 3.28 -29.12
C ILE A 9 -63.66 3.57 -28.04
N LEU A 10 -64.05 3.23 -26.80
CA LEU A 10 -63.31 2.63 -25.66
C LEU A 10 -61.80 2.85 -25.50
N GLY A 11 -61.44 3.23 -24.28
CA GLY A 11 -60.12 2.96 -23.71
C GLY A 11 -60.12 3.24 -22.22
N GLY A 12 -60.58 2.28 -21.42
CA GLY A 12 -60.43 2.35 -19.97
C GLY A 12 -58.95 2.42 -19.60
N LEU A 13 -58.62 3.35 -18.72
CA LEU A 13 -57.37 3.33 -17.97
C LEU A 13 -57.76 3.47 -16.51
N LEU A 14 -57.71 2.32 -15.84
CA LEU A 14 -57.56 2.22 -14.40
C LEU A 14 -56.56 3.27 -13.93
N GLU A 15 -57.03 4.15 -13.06
CA GLU A 15 -56.19 4.92 -12.15
C GLU A 15 -55.36 3.93 -11.31
N VAL A 16 -54.19 3.57 -11.80
CA VAL A 16 -53.11 3.10 -10.94
C VAL A 16 -52.34 4.37 -10.55
N CYS A 17 -52.82 5.03 -9.50
CA CYS A 17 -52.00 5.98 -8.75
C CYS A 17 -50.88 5.20 -8.07
N SER A 18 -49.81 4.89 -8.79
CA SER A 18 -48.52 4.57 -8.19
C SER A 18 -47.97 5.88 -7.63
N GLY A 19 -48.25 6.13 -6.36
CA GLY A 19 -47.59 7.19 -5.61
C GLY A 19 -46.08 6.90 -5.59
N VAL A 20 -45.32 7.67 -6.36
CA VAL A 20 -43.89 7.83 -6.10
C VAL A 20 -43.78 8.66 -4.84
N SER A 21 -43.64 7.98 -3.69
CA SER A 21 -43.09 8.63 -2.50
C SER A 21 -41.58 8.76 -2.74
N ALA A 22 -41.19 9.81 -3.46
CA ALA A 22 -39.83 10.31 -3.45
C ALA A 22 -39.67 11.09 -2.15
N ASN A 23 -39.42 10.38 -1.04
CA ASN A 23 -38.92 11.05 0.14
C ASN A 23 -37.45 11.38 -0.11
N ARG A 24 -37.23 12.68 -0.32
CA ARG A 24 -35.98 13.44 -0.29
C ARG A 24 -35.07 13.37 -1.52
N GLY A 25 -34.73 14.59 -1.95
CA GLY A 25 -33.84 14.90 -3.05
C GLY A 25 -32.37 14.62 -2.72
N GLY A 26 -31.55 14.80 -3.77
CA GLY A 26 -30.19 14.31 -3.89
C GLY A 26 -29.33 14.37 -2.62
N TYR A 27 -28.75 13.22 -2.28
CA TYR A 27 -27.65 13.12 -1.34
C TYR A 27 -26.44 13.91 -1.91
N PRO A 28 -25.95 14.96 -1.23
CA PRO A 28 -24.85 15.78 -1.76
C PRO A 28 -23.45 15.18 -1.56
N SER A 29 -23.30 13.92 -1.16
CA SER A 29 -22.08 13.47 -0.48
C SER A 29 -21.52 12.11 -0.92
N PHE A 30 -22.10 11.45 -1.93
CA PHE A 30 -21.48 10.26 -2.52
C PHE A 30 -20.67 10.65 -3.76
N THR A 31 -19.41 11.01 -3.54
CA THR A 31 -18.42 11.21 -4.61
C THR A 31 -17.46 10.02 -4.66
N ASP A 32 -16.82 9.79 -5.81
CA ASP A 32 -15.80 8.74 -5.96
C ASP A 32 -14.56 8.95 -5.07
N GLU A 33 -14.46 10.11 -4.41
CA GLU A 33 -13.38 10.45 -3.48
C GLU A 33 -13.56 9.82 -2.09
N ILE A 34 -14.78 9.40 -1.75
CA ILE A 34 -15.10 8.81 -0.44
C ILE A 34 -15.23 7.29 -0.60
N PRO A 35 -14.37 6.48 0.03
CA PRO A 35 -14.43 5.03 -0.10
C PRO A 35 -15.61 4.45 0.70
N PHE A 36 -16.38 3.57 0.06
CA PHE A 36 -17.44 2.78 0.70
C PHE A 36 -17.19 1.29 0.54
N LYS A 37 -17.56 0.51 1.56
CA LYS A 37 -17.52 -0.96 1.52
C LYS A 37 -18.88 -1.54 1.78
N ILE A 38 -19.40 -2.29 0.83
CA ILE A 38 -20.67 -3.01 1.00
C ILE A 38 -20.41 -4.33 1.76
N THR A 39 -21.13 -4.51 2.85
CA THR A 39 -21.10 -5.74 3.66
C THR A 39 -22.46 -6.42 3.58
N TRP A 40 -22.42 -7.75 3.42
CA TRP A 40 -23.59 -8.63 3.32
C TRP A 40 -23.72 -9.43 4.63
N PRO A 41 -24.32 -8.85 5.68
CA PRO A 41 -24.50 -9.54 6.93
C PRO A 41 -25.35 -10.81 6.79
N GLY A 42 -25.03 -11.83 7.60
CA GLY A 42 -25.80 -13.08 7.66
C GLY A 42 -27.17 -12.92 8.31
N ALA A 43 -27.98 -14.00 8.30
CA ALA A 43 -29.35 -14.00 8.81
C ALA A 43 -29.49 -13.61 10.30
N GLU A 44 -28.43 -13.75 11.09
CA GLU A 44 -28.41 -13.48 12.54
C GLU A 44 -27.90 -12.08 12.89
N PHE A 45 -27.59 -11.24 11.90
CA PHE A 45 -27.11 -9.88 12.15
C PHE A 45 -28.27 -8.93 12.37
N THR A 46 -28.37 -8.42 13.59
CA THR A 46 -29.12 -7.20 13.88
C THR A 46 -28.25 -6.01 13.46
N LEU A 47 -28.79 -5.14 12.61
CA LEU A 47 -28.13 -3.89 12.24
C LEU A 47 -27.65 -3.15 13.51
N PRO A 48 -26.45 -2.52 13.48
CA PRO A 48 -25.96 -1.77 14.63
C PRO A 48 -27.04 -0.79 15.04
N THR A 49 -27.55 -0.99 16.26
CA THR A 49 -28.68 -0.24 16.82
C THR A 49 -28.41 1.25 16.66
N SER A 50 -29.33 1.97 16.02
CA SER A 50 -29.30 3.42 15.70
C SER A 50 -28.29 4.23 16.52
N GLY A 51 -27.06 4.29 16.02
CA GLY A 51 -25.98 5.11 16.56
C GLY A 51 -25.79 6.36 15.70
N ALA A 52 -24.88 7.26 16.11
CA ALA A 52 -24.63 8.55 15.45
C ALA A 52 -24.32 8.49 13.93
N LEU A 53 -23.98 7.31 13.40
CA LEU A 53 -23.61 7.10 11.99
C LEU A 53 -24.71 6.48 11.11
N TYR A 54 -25.78 5.86 11.65
CA TYR A 54 -26.79 5.19 10.81
C TYR A 54 -28.20 5.52 11.30
N SER A 55 -29.05 5.96 10.37
CA SER A 55 -30.47 6.19 10.59
C SER A 55 -31.28 5.03 9.99
N GLU A 56 -32.32 4.56 10.70
CA GLU A 56 -33.22 3.52 10.17
C GLU A 56 -33.97 3.95 8.91
N ASP A 57 -34.11 5.26 8.71
CA ASP A 57 -34.79 5.89 7.57
C ASP A 57 -33.84 6.10 6.37
N ASP A 58 -32.52 6.07 6.57
CA ASP A 58 -31.52 6.28 5.51
C ASP A 58 -31.08 4.95 4.90
N PHE A 59 -31.96 4.41 4.06
CA PHE A 59 -31.71 3.17 3.34
C PHE A 59 -32.10 3.24 1.87
N VAL A 60 -31.48 2.37 1.08
CA VAL A 60 -31.81 2.14 -0.33
C VAL A 60 -32.16 0.67 -0.52
N ILE A 61 -33.23 0.41 -1.28
CA ILE A 61 -33.54 -0.96 -1.72
C ILE A 61 -32.82 -1.21 -3.04
N MET A 62 -31.79 -2.05 -3.00
CA MET A 62 -31.06 -2.49 -4.18
C MET A 62 -31.72 -3.74 -4.77
N THR A 63 -31.85 -3.78 -6.10
CA THR A 63 -32.34 -4.96 -6.83
C THR A 63 -31.29 -5.37 -7.85
N THR A 64 -30.88 -6.64 -7.83
CA THR A 64 -29.89 -7.18 -8.79
C THR A 64 -30.54 -7.51 -10.13
N THR A 65 -29.71 -7.79 -11.15
CA THR A 65 -30.16 -8.26 -12.46
C THR A 65 -30.92 -9.58 -12.39
N GLU A 66 -30.64 -10.39 -11.38
CA GLU A 66 -31.27 -11.67 -11.08
C GLU A 66 -32.54 -11.52 -10.22
N LYS A 67 -33.02 -10.29 -10.01
CA LYS A 67 -34.22 -9.93 -9.21
C LYS A 67 -34.11 -10.24 -7.72
N GLU A 68 -32.89 -10.31 -7.19
CA GLU A 68 -32.63 -10.40 -5.75
C GLU A 68 -32.74 -9.00 -5.13
N LYS A 69 -33.33 -8.89 -3.94
CA LYS A 69 -33.62 -7.62 -3.27
C LYS A 69 -32.91 -7.51 -1.93
N TYR A 70 -32.30 -6.35 -1.68
CA TYR A 70 -31.54 -6.07 -0.47
C TYR A 70 -31.90 -4.69 0.08
N LYS A 71 -32.03 -4.58 1.41
CA LYS A 71 -32.15 -3.31 2.13
C LYS A 71 -30.76 -2.87 2.58
N CYS A 72 -30.23 -1.81 2.00
CA CYS A 72 -28.89 -1.29 2.26
C CYS A 72 -28.95 0.00 3.06
N LEU A 73 -28.37 0.00 4.27
CA LEU A 73 -28.25 1.20 5.10
C LEU A 73 -27.07 2.06 4.66
N LEU A 74 -27.31 3.35 4.47
CA LEU A 74 -26.29 4.32 4.13
C LEU A 74 -25.76 4.99 5.41
N PRO A 75 -24.42 5.11 5.57
CA PRO A 75 -23.87 5.86 6.69
C PRO A 75 -24.09 7.37 6.51
N SER A 76 -24.39 8.07 7.60
CA SER A 76 -24.39 9.53 7.63
C SER A 76 -22.96 10.04 7.49
N LEU A 77 -22.73 10.82 6.45
CA LEU A 77 -21.45 11.50 6.19
C LEU A 77 -21.37 12.85 6.91
N THR A 78 -22.23 13.10 7.89
CA THR A 78 -22.03 14.17 8.87
C THR A 78 -20.76 13.82 9.63
N SER A 79 -19.64 14.30 9.07
CA SER A 79 -18.30 14.38 9.64
C SER A 79 -18.25 13.98 11.12
N GLY A 80 -18.03 12.68 11.36
CA GLY A 80 -17.42 12.20 12.62
C GLY A 80 -16.00 12.77 12.84
N ASP A 81 -15.56 13.68 11.96
CA ASP A 81 -14.34 14.47 12.01
C ASP A 81 -14.53 15.88 12.61
N GLU A 82 -15.73 16.28 13.07
CA GLU A 82 -15.82 17.54 13.84
C GLU A 82 -15.32 17.38 15.29
N ASP A 83 -15.28 16.16 15.84
CA ASP A 83 -14.86 15.93 17.23
C ASP A 83 -13.33 15.79 17.41
N ASP A 84 -12.53 15.86 16.34
CA ASP A 84 -11.05 15.74 16.41
C ASP A 84 -10.29 16.90 15.75
N ILE A 85 -10.96 18.03 15.47
CA ILE A 85 -10.28 19.32 15.24
C ILE A 85 -10.32 20.11 16.55
N LYS A 86 -9.61 19.62 17.57
CA LYS A 86 -8.99 20.56 18.50
C LYS A 86 -8.04 21.40 17.66
N GLU A 87 -8.22 22.72 17.66
CA GLU A 87 -7.24 23.66 17.09
C GLU A 87 -5.86 23.25 17.60
N TYR A 88 -5.06 22.67 16.70
CA TYR A 88 -3.72 22.21 17.06
C TYR A 88 -2.91 23.45 17.42
N SER A 89 -2.55 23.56 18.69
CA SER A 89 -1.77 24.67 19.26
C SER A 89 -0.27 24.39 19.32
N GLY A 90 0.18 23.33 18.65
CA GLY A 90 1.60 22.94 18.60
C GLY A 90 2.38 23.64 17.49
N PRO A 91 3.67 23.31 17.32
CA PRO A 91 4.55 23.90 16.31
C PRO A 91 4.09 23.60 14.88
N SER A 92 4.35 24.54 13.99
CA SER A 92 4.08 24.44 12.56
C SER A 92 4.89 23.29 11.91
N PRO A 93 4.47 22.80 10.72
CA PRO A 93 5.21 21.76 9.99
C PRO A 93 6.68 22.11 9.72
N GLY A 94 6.97 23.38 9.43
CA GLY A 94 8.33 23.87 9.22
C GLY A 94 9.17 23.81 10.50
N GLU A 95 8.61 24.19 11.65
CA GLU A 95 9.26 24.11 12.96
C GLU A 95 9.51 22.66 13.40
N LEU A 96 8.58 21.76 13.11
CA LEU A 96 8.74 20.32 13.38
C LEU A 96 9.91 19.71 12.59
N LEU A 97 10.14 20.18 11.37
CA LEU A 97 11.23 19.72 10.51
C LEU A 97 12.54 20.49 10.72
N GLU A 98 12.51 21.61 11.44
CA GLU A 98 13.69 22.45 11.71
C GLU A 98 14.88 21.68 12.33
N PRO A 99 14.69 20.72 13.27
CA PRO A 99 15.79 19.91 13.79
C PRO A 99 16.51 19.11 12.72
N LEU A 100 15.78 18.65 11.69
CA LEU A 100 16.32 17.91 10.55
C LEU A 100 17.19 18.82 9.68
N PHE A 101 16.72 20.04 9.42
CA PHE A 101 17.41 21.02 8.58
C PHE A 101 18.66 21.59 9.26
N LYS A 102 18.58 21.92 10.56
CA LYS A 102 19.72 22.47 11.31
C LYS A 102 20.84 21.45 11.51
N ARG A 103 20.49 20.20 11.83
CA ARG A 103 21.47 19.12 12.02
C ARG A 103 22.17 18.74 10.73
N SER A 104 21.66 19.18 9.58
CA SER A 104 22.26 18.90 8.27
C SER A 104 22.40 17.41 8.01
N SER A 105 21.48 16.60 8.55
CA SER A 105 21.46 15.16 8.33
C SER A 105 21.15 14.89 6.86
N CYS A 106 21.83 13.89 6.30
CA CYS A 106 21.64 13.48 4.92
C CYS A 106 21.02 12.09 4.86
N SER A 107 20.13 11.90 3.89
CA SER A 107 19.48 10.64 3.59
C SER A 107 19.90 10.15 2.22
N TYR A 108 20.00 8.83 2.08
CA TYR A 108 20.60 8.18 0.92
C TYR A 108 19.63 7.18 0.29
N ARG A 109 19.62 7.12 -1.03
CA ARG A 109 18.91 6.10 -1.81
C ARG A 109 19.80 5.64 -2.94
N ILE A 110 20.02 4.33 -3.00
CA ILE A 110 20.80 3.68 -4.05
C ILE A 110 19.80 3.08 -5.04
N GLU A 111 19.86 3.52 -6.28
CA GLU A 111 19.17 2.88 -7.41
C GLU A 111 20.19 2.17 -8.30
N SER A 112 19.72 1.51 -9.37
CA SER A 112 20.57 0.65 -10.21
C SER A 112 21.78 1.37 -10.81
N TYR A 113 21.62 2.65 -11.14
CA TYR A 113 22.69 3.47 -11.72
C TYR A 113 23.03 4.68 -10.84
N TRP A 114 22.03 5.44 -10.40
CA TRP A 114 22.26 6.65 -9.60
C TRP A 114 22.19 6.38 -8.10
N THR A 115 23.06 7.06 -7.35
CA THR A 115 22.92 7.25 -5.91
C THR A 115 22.43 8.66 -5.62
N TYR A 116 21.36 8.78 -4.84
CA TYR A 116 20.78 10.06 -4.44
C TYR A 116 21.12 10.35 -2.97
N GLU A 117 21.57 11.57 -2.72
CA GLU A 117 21.88 12.12 -1.42
C GLU A 117 21.02 13.38 -1.21
N VAL A 118 20.21 13.36 -0.16
CA VAL A 118 19.36 14.49 0.26
C VAL A 118 19.87 14.98 1.60
N CYS A 119 20.69 16.03 1.59
CA CYS A 119 21.06 16.73 2.81
C CYS A 119 19.98 17.76 3.13
N HIS A 120 19.13 17.42 4.10
CA HIS A 120 17.91 18.17 4.39
C HIS A 120 18.20 19.65 4.70
N GLY A 121 17.54 20.55 3.98
CA GLY A 121 17.73 22.00 4.11
C GLY A 121 19.05 22.53 3.53
N LYS A 122 19.87 21.71 2.86
CA LYS A 122 21.14 22.13 2.25
C LYS A 122 21.18 21.93 0.75
N HIS A 123 21.19 20.67 0.31
CA HIS A 123 21.35 20.33 -1.09
C HIS A 123 20.84 18.92 -1.38
N ILE A 124 20.55 18.69 -2.65
CA ILE A 124 20.19 17.39 -3.20
C ILE A 124 21.19 17.09 -4.30
N ARG A 125 21.82 15.93 -4.21
CA ARG A 125 22.88 15.49 -5.11
C ARG A 125 22.54 14.11 -5.65
N GLN A 126 22.73 13.91 -6.95
CA GLN A 126 22.83 12.58 -7.53
C GLN A 126 24.26 12.34 -7.99
N TYR A 127 24.75 11.12 -7.83
CA TYR A 127 26.07 10.75 -8.31
C TYR A 127 26.14 9.28 -8.70
N HIS A 128 27.05 8.97 -9.62
CA HIS A 128 27.40 7.62 -10.03
C HIS A 128 28.92 7.45 -9.93
N GLU A 129 29.37 6.36 -9.31
CA GLU A 129 30.79 6.06 -9.11
C GLU A 129 31.21 4.92 -10.05
N GLU A 130 32.11 5.22 -10.99
CA GLU A 130 32.71 4.23 -11.88
C GLU A 130 34.12 3.88 -11.40
N LYS A 131 34.37 2.60 -11.16
CA LYS A 131 35.69 2.08 -10.76
C LYS A 131 36.50 1.80 -12.02
N GLU A 132 37.25 2.80 -12.51
CA GLU A 132 38.27 2.55 -13.54
C GLU A 132 39.44 1.73 -12.97
N THR A 133 40.03 0.91 -13.84
CA THR A 133 41.13 -0.01 -13.56
C THR A 133 42.24 0.64 -12.74
N SER A 134 42.31 0.27 -11.46
CA SER A 134 43.40 0.53 -10.51
C SER A 134 43.81 2.01 -10.34
N GLN A 135 43.13 2.69 -9.41
CA GLN A 135 43.54 3.88 -8.62
C GLN A 135 42.79 5.21 -8.84
N LYS A 136 41.85 5.34 -9.79
CA LYS A 136 41.06 6.57 -9.93
C LYS A 136 39.56 6.27 -9.99
N ILE A 137 38.83 6.67 -8.96
CA ILE A 137 37.36 6.61 -8.93
C ILE A 137 36.86 7.83 -9.71
N SER A 138 36.18 7.61 -10.84
CA SER A 138 35.52 8.68 -11.59
C SER A 138 34.10 8.83 -11.05
N VAL A 139 33.76 10.02 -10.55
CA VAL A 139 32.45 10.32 -9.97
C VAL A 139 31.73 11.30 -10.89
N GLN A 140 30.65 10.84 -11.52
CA GLN A 140 29.74 11.73 -12.24
C GLN A 140 28.72 12.27 -11.24
N GLU A 141 28.73 13.58 -10.97
CA GLU A 141 27.85 14.21 -9.98
C GLU A 141 27.02 15.35 -10.54
N TYR A 142 25.82 15.51 -9.99
CA TYR A 142 24.91 16.59 -10.31
C TYR A 142 24.12 17.03 -9.07
N TYR A 143 23.98 18.34 -8.90
CA TYR A 143 23.11 18.91 -7.89
C TYR A 143 21.72 19.14 -8.48
N LEU A 144 20.69 18.65 -7.80
CA LEU A 144 19.28 18.75 -8.21
C LEU A 144 18.56 19.92 -7.53
N GLY A 145 19.18 20.47 -6.48
CA GLY A 145 18.72 21.66 -5.78
C GLY A 145 19.69 22.03 -4.65
N ASN A 146 19.74 23.32 -4.31
CA ASN A 146 20.58 23.93 -3.30
C ASN A 146 19.80 25.03 -2.55
N MET A 147 19.77 24.95 -1.23
CA MET A 147 19.16 25.98 -0.36
C MET A 147 20.10 27.15 -0.06
N ALA A 148 21.42 26.97 -0.23
CA ALA A 148 22.44 27.92 0.21
C ALA A 148 22.48 29.24 -0.58
N GLN A 149 21.80 29.37 -1.72
CA GLN A 149 21.82 30.58 -2.55
C GLN A 149 20.61 31.50 -2.38
N LYS A 150 19.77 31.29 -1.36
CA LYS A 150 18.69 32.23 -0.99
C LYS A 150 19.27 33.43 -0.22
N SER A 151 20.21 34.15 -0.83
CA SER A 151 20.74 35.41 -0.34
C SER A 151 20.80 36.39 -1.53
N GLN A 152 19.93 37.39 -1.47
CA GLN A 152 19.81 38.55 -2.38
C GLN A 152 19.05 38.34 -3.70
N SER A 153 17.74 38.08 -3.61
CA SER A 153 16.73 38.84 -4.36
C SER A 153 15.33 38.26 -4.07
N THR A 154 14.36 39.17 -3.99
CA THR A 154 12.90 38.96 -3.86
C THR A 154 12.38 38.49 -2.50
N GLU A 155 12.05 39.50 -1.68
CA GLU A 155 10.77 39.53 -0.98
C GLU A 155 9.65 39.29 -2.01
N ALA A 156 9.15 38.07 -2.11
CA ALA A 156 7.86 37.73 -2.70
C ALA A 156 7.55 36.27 -2.37
N GLY A 157 6.62 36.06 -1.42
CA GLY A 157 5.97 34.77 -1.22
C GLY A 157 6.38 33.99 0.02
N GLU A 158 6.55 34.64 1.18
CA GLU A 158 6.00 34.02 2.39
C GLU A 158 4.48 34.00 2.17
N GLN A 159 3.96 32.91 1.58
CA GLN A 159 2.54 32.64 1.69
C GLN A 159 2.28 32.31 3.15
N GLU A 160 1.79 33.32 3.87
CA GLU A 160 1.00 33.13 5.07
C GLU A 160 -0.04 32.03 4.79
N MET A 161 0.20 30.85 5.36
CA MET A 161 -0.70 29.71 5.26
C MET A 161 -1.89 29.94 6.19
N SER A 162 -2.69 30.94 5.85
CA SER A 162 -4.00 31.18 6.45
C SER A 162 -4.98 30.15 5.87
N ASN A 163 -5.41 29.23 6.73
CA ASN A 163 -6.58 28.36 6.58
C ASN A 163 -6.72 27.48 5.31
N GLN A 164 -5.64 27.19 4.58
CA GLN A 164 -5.68 26.26 3.45
C GLN A 164 -5.57 24.79 3.91
N GLN A 165 -6.42 23.93 3.33
CA GLN A 165 -6.35 22.47 3.49
C GLN A 165 -4.93 21.98 3.19
N VAL A 166 -4.43 21.06 4.02
CA VAL A 166 -3.11 20.45 3.83
C VAL A 166 -3.10 19.71 2.50
N PRO A 167 -2.11 19.94 1.61
CA PRO A 167 -2.07 19.26 0.32
C PRO A 167 -1.86 17.76 0.51
N THR A 168 -2.59 16.97 -0.28
CA THR A 168 -2.52 15.51 -0.30
C THR A 168 -2.05 15.01 -1.67
N LYS A 169 -1.29 13.93 -1.69
CA LYS A 169 -0.83 13.26 -2.91
C LYS A 169 -1.02 11.76 -2.79
N ASN A 170 -1.35 11.11 -3.88
CA ASN A 170 -1.37 9.66 -3.93
C ASN A 170 0.07 9.12 -3.94
N ILE A 171 0.47 8.50 -2.83
CA ILE A 171 1.77 7.87 -2.63
C ILE A 171 1.49 6.38 -2.37
N GLU A 172 2.01 5.50 -3.22
CA GLU A 172 1.79 4.04 -3.15
C GLU A 172 0.31 3.60 -3.10
N GLY A 173 -0.59 4.32 -3.77
CA GLY A 173 -2.02 4.02 -3.81
C GLY A 173 -2.83 4.67 -2.68
N GLN A 174 -2.21 5.53 -1.88
CA GLN A 174 -2.80 6.13 -0.70
C GLN A 174 -2.70 7.66 -0.71
N LEU A 175 -3.83 8.35 -0.55
CA LEU A 175 -3.88 9.81 -0.40
C LEU A 175 -3.22 10.21 0.92
N THR A 176 -2.06 10.84 0.81
CA THR A 176 -1.18 11.11 1.94
C THR A 176 -0.90 12.61 2.04
N PRO A 177 -1.15 13.25 3.21
CA PRO A 177 -0.80 14.65 3.43
C PRO A 177 0.71 14.83 3.49
N TYR A 178 1.23 15.90 2.88
CA TYR A 178 2.67 16.15 2.80
C TYR A 178 3.01 17.63 2.98
N TYR A 179 4.22 17.90 3.45
CA TYR A 179 4.79 19.24 3.49
C TYR A 179 5.79 19.39 2.34
N SER A 180 5.54 20.32 1.41
CA SER A 180 6.43 20.58 0.28
C SER A 180 7.52 21.59 0.63
N MET A 181 8.72 21.35 0.13
CA MET A 181 9.84 22.27 0.19
C MET A 181 10.54 22.33 -1.18
N GLU A 182 10.59 23.51 -1.77
CA GLU A 182 11.28 23.73 -3.04
C GLU A 182 12.77 24.02 -2.85
N MET A 183 13.62 23.30 -3.59
CA MET A 183 15.07 23.51 -3.64
C MET A 183 15.51 23.81 -5.07
N GLY A 184 15.87 25.07 -5.36
CA GLY A 184 16.33 25.52 -6.68
C GLY A 184 17.85 25.60 -6.82
N ASN A 185 18.36 26.25 -7.87
CA ASN A 185 19.80 26.53 -8.05
C ASN A 185 20.71 25.27 -8.04
N GLY A 186 20.22 24.17 -8.62
CA GLY A 186 21.04 22.99 -8.92
C GLY A 186 22.01 23.22 -10.08
N THR A 187 22.69 22.15 -10.50
CA THR A 187 23.58 22.17 -11.66
C THR A 187 22.83 22.61 -12.91
N PRO A 188 23.39 23.49 -13.76
CA PRO A 188 22.76 23.92 -14.99
C PRO A 188 22.39 22.76 -15.93
N CYS A 189 21.16 22.78 -16.41
CA CYS A 189 20.60 21.78 -17.30
C CYS A 189 20.78 22.19 -18.77
N VAL A 190 21.64 21.48 -19.50
CA VAL A 190 21.90 21.73 -20.93
C VAL A 190 20.61 21.61 -21.77
N LEU A 191 19.71 20.71 -21.40
CA LEU A 191 18.45 20.46 -22.12
C LEU A 191 17.42 21.60 -21.97
N LYS A 192 17.59 22.46 -20.96
CA LYS A 192 16.66 23.57 -20.64
C LYS A 192 17.35 24.93 -20.75
N GLN A 193 18.07 25.16 -21.85
CA GLN A 193 18.87 26.37 -22.10
C GLN A 193 19.73 26.81 -20.88
N ASN A 194 20.37 25.84 -20.21
CA ASN A 194 21.23 26.07 -19.06
C ASN A 194 20.52 26.62 -17.80
N GLN A 195 19.19 26.49 -17.70
CA GLN A 195 18.47 26.75 -16.46
C GLN A 195 18.90 25.76 -15.36
N PRO A 196 19.03 26.20 -14.10
CA PRO A 196 19.42 25.32 -13.01
C PRO A 196 18.33 24.28 -12.74
N ARG A 197 18.76 23.05 -12.43
CA ARG A 197 17.86 22.00 -11.92
C ARG A 197 17.18 22.47 -10.63
N ALA A 198 15.94 22.03 -10.44
CA ALA A 198 15.16 22.30 -9.24
C ALA A 198 14.47 21.01 -8.75
N THR A 199 14.20 20.94 -7.46
CA THR A 199 13.57 19.77 -6.83
C THR A 199 12.52 20.18 -5.82
N SER A 200 11.35 19.55 -5.89
CA SER A 200 10.31 19.64 -4.86
C SER A 200 10.45 18.45 -3.90
N VAL A 201 10.72 18.73 -2.62
CA VAL A 201 10.87 17.72 -1.57
C VAL A 201 9.58 17.59 -0.78
N LEU A 202 8.94 16.43 -0.84
CA LEU A 202 7.70 16.12 -0.14
C LEU A 202 8.03 15.37 1.15
N TYR A 203 7.89 16.03 2.30
CA TYR A 203 8.02 15.40 3.59
C TYR A 203 6.69 14.79 4.02
N VAL A 204 6.71 13.50 4.33
CA VAL A 204 5.53 12.71 4.68
C VAL A 204 5.70 12.13 6.09
N CYS A 205 4.64 12.14 6.88
CA CYS A 205 4.64 11.50 8.21
C CYS A 205 4.78 9.98 8.06
N HIS A 206 5.79 9.40 8.72
CA HIS A 206 5.90 7.96 8.93
C HIS A 206 6.50 7.67 10.31
N PRO A 207 5.74 7.08 11.26
CA PRO A 207 6.17 6.92 12.66
C PRO A 207 7.46 6.09 12.83
N GLU A 208 7.68 5.09 11.98
CA GLU A 208 8.84 4.18 12.08
C GLU A 208 10.03 4.60 11.20
N ALA A 209 9.89 5.68 10.41
CA ALA A 209 10.94 6.07 9.45
C ALA A 209 12.12 6.76 10.14
N LYS A 210 13.29 6.71 9.48
CA LYS A 210 14.50 7.41 9.92
C LYS A 210 14.92 8.50 8.93
N HIS A 211 13.97 9.32 8.51
CA HIS A 211 14.17 10.39 7.52
C HIS A 211 14.56 9.86 6.12
N GLU A 212 14.17 8.65 5.77
CA GLU A 212 14.62 7.98 4.54
C GLU A 212 13.86 8.42 3.27
N ILE A 213 14.48 8.20 2.11
CA ILE A 213 13.91 8.59 0.81
C ILE A 213 13.04 7.44 0.27
N LEU A 214 11.74 7.66 0.16
CA LEU A 214 10.78 6.71 -0.40
C LEU A 214 10.84 6.63 -1.93
N SER A 215 11.01 7.75 -2.61
CA SER A 215 11.10 7.81 -4.07
C SER A 215 11.79 9.08 -4.55
N VAL A 216 12.38 8.97 -5.74
CA VAL A 216 12.93 10.08 -6.52
C VAL A 216 12.40 9.94 -7.94
N ALA A 217 11.83 11.00 -8.49
CA ALA A 217 11.29 11.00 -9.84
C ALA A 217 11.67 12.30 -10.57
N GLU A 218 12.09 12.20 -11.82
CA GLU A 218 12.17 13.35 -12.72
C GLU A 218 10.78 13.56 -13.33
N VAL A 219 10.04 14.54 -12.80
CA VAL A 219 8.64 14.79 -13.18
C VAL A 219 8.54 15.56 -14.50
N THR A 220 9.47 16.49 -14.71
CA THR A 220 9.69 17.15 -16.00
C THR A 220 11.19 17.28 -16.21
N THR A 221 11.64 17.55 -17.44
CA THR A 221 13.07 17.65 -17.75
C THR A 221 13.77 18.63 -16.81
N CYS A 222 14.72 18.12 -16.02
CA CYS A 222 15.49 18.85 -15.03
C CYS A 222 14.69 19.42 -13.83
N GLU A 223 13.48 18.93 -13.60
CA GLU A 223 12.69 19.16 -12.39
C GLU A 223 12.40 17.81 -11.72
N TYR A 224 12.77 17.73 -10.45
CA TYR A 224 12.72 16.49 -9.69
C TYR A 224 11.69 16.59 -8.57
N GLU A 225 11.16 15.45 -8.18
CA GLU A 225 10.36 15.30 -7.00
C GLU A 225 10.96 14.20 -6.12
N VAL A 226 11.08 14.48 -4.83
CA VAL A 226 11.65 13.55 -3.86
C VAL A 226 10.69 13.39 -2.70
N VAL A 227 10.31 12.16 -2.39
CA VAL A 227 9.46 11.84 -1.23
C VAL A 227 10.33 11.36 -0.08
N VAL A 228 10.24 12.02 1.07
CA VAL A 228 10.99 11.70 2.30
C VAL A 228 10.03 11.32 3.41
N LEU A 229 10.25 10.15 4.01
CA LEU A 229 9.50 9.68 5.17
C LEU A 229 10.14 10.15 6.46
N THR A 230 9.40 10.86 7.32
CA THR A 230 9.93 11.43 8.55
C THR A 230 8.95 11.28 9.73
N PRO A 231 9.42 10.89 10.93
CA PRO A 231 8.58 10.79 12.10
C PRO A 231 8.23 12.16 12.72
N LEU A 232 9.01 13.21 12.41
CA LEU A 232 8.84 14.54 13.02
C LEU A 232 7.50 15.18 12.64
N LEU A 233 7.06 14.97 11.40
CA LEU A 233 5.82 15.54 10.90
C LEU A 233 4.57 14.88 11.52
N CYS A 234 4.72 13.68 12.07
CA CYS A 234 3.64 12.95 12.74
C CYS A 234 3.16 13.59 14.05
N ALA A 235 3.90 14.56 14.60
CA ALA A 235 3.40 15.35 15.72
C ALA A 235 2.16 16.17 15.33
N HIS A 236 2.07 16.61 14.07
CA HIS A 236 0.98 17.45 13.58
C HIS A 236 -0.23 16.61 13.15
N PRO A 237 -1.43 16.79 13.74
CA PRO A 237 -2.62 15.97 13.47
C PRO A 237 -3.04 15.94 11.99
N LYS A 238 -2.99 17.08 11.30
CA LYS A 238 -3.36 17.17 9.88
C LYS A 238 -2.40 16.45 8.91
N TYR A 239 -1.18 16.13 9.34
CA TYR A 239 -0.19 15.41 8.53
C TYR A 239 -0.08 13.94 8.92
N ARG A 240 -0.77 13.50 9.99
CA ARG A 240 -0.85 12.07 10.29
C ARG A 240 -1.61 11.38 9.18
N PHE A 241 -1.16 10.18 8.88
CA PHE A 241 -1.96 9.28 8.07
C PHE A 241 -3.29 9.02 8.79
N LYS A 242 -4.38 9.58 8.25
CA LYS A 242 -5.73 9.12 8.57
C LYS A 242 -6.03 8.01 7.58
N SER A 243 -6.20 6.78 8.05
CA SER A 243 -6.92 5.80 7.23
C SER A 243 -8.26 6.44 6.90
N SER A 244 -8.50 6.77 5.63
CA SER A 244 -9.82 7.24 5.20
C SER A 244 -10.81 6.20 5.72
N PRO A 245 -11.75 6.56 6.60
CA PRO A 245 -12.68 5.60 7.14
C PRO A 245 -13.44 5.02 5.95
N VAL A 246 -13.24 3.73 5.67
CA VAL A 246 -14.01 3.04 4.63
C VAL A 246 -15.43 2.94 5.17
N ASN A 247 -16.31 3.78 4.62
CA ASN A 247 -17.67 3.91 5.09
C ASN A 247 -18.43 2.63 4.78
N THR A 248 -18.84 1.89 5.81
CA THR A 248 -19.46 0.58 5.61
C THR A 248 -20.95 0.74 5.27
N ILE A 249 -21.40 0.12 4.20
CA ILE A 249 -22.82 0.02 3.81
C ILE A 249 -23.27 -1.39 4.16
N PHE A 250 -24.28 -1.53 5.02
CA PHE A 250 -24.81 -2.84 5.40
C PHE A 250 -26.03 -3.20 4.56
N CYS A 251 -25.96 -4.27 3.77
CA CYS A 251 -27.02 -4.74 2.88
C CYS A 251 -27.64 -6.05 3.37
N GLN A 252 -28.86 -5.98 3.90
CA GLN A 252 -29.61 -7.13 4.38
C GLN A 252 -30.49 -7.73 3.28
N ALA A 253 -30.43 -9.05 3.09
CA ALA A 253 -31.28 -9.76 2.14
C ALA A 253 -32.76 -9.71 2.53
N LEU A 254 -33.62 -9.42 1.56
CA LEU A 254 -35.08 -9.50 1.72
C LEU A 254 -35.61 -10.87 1.31
N ALA A 255 -36.83 -11.19 1.74
CA ALA A 255 -37.46 -12.49 1.53
C ALA A 255 -37.36 -12.96 0.06
N GLY A 256 -36.86 -14.19 -0.13
CA GLY A 256 -36.64 -14.79 -1.45
C GLY A 256 -35.29 -14.49 -2.09
N SER A 257 -34.44 -13.67 -1.47
CA SER A 257 -33.10 -13.34 -1.96
C SER A 257 -32.02 -14.13 -1.20
N PRO A 258 -30.91 -14.52 -1.84
CA PRO A 258 -29.78 -15.11 -1.14
C PRO A 258 -29.12 -14.10 -0.20
N LEU A 259 -28.35 -14.56 0.78
CA LEU A 259 -27.68 -13.67 1.76
C LEU A 259 -26.64 -12.75 1.11
N ARG A 260 -26.06 -13.18 0.00
CA ARG A 260 -25.10 -12.41 -0.81
C ARG A 260 -25.44 -12.61 -2.29
N PRO A 261 -25.32 -11.59 -3.15
CA PRO A 261 -25.68 -11.71 -4.55
C PRO A 261 -24.92 -12.81 -5.27
N GLN A 262 -25.63 -13.64 -6.03
CA GLN A 262 -25.01 -14.79 -6.72
C GLN A 262 -23.95 -14.35 -7.72
N ARG A 263 -24.22 -13.29 -8.50
CA ARG A 263 -23.27 -12.74 -9.47
C ARG A 263 -22.02 -12.18 -8.80
N LEU A 264 -22.15 -11.58 -7.62
CA LEU A 264 -21.01 -11.09 -6.86
C LEU A 264 -20.12 -12.26 -6.40
N VAL A 265 -20.73 -13.33 -5.86
CA VAL A 265 -19.99 -14.53 -5.46
C VAL A 265 -19.26 -15.18 -6.65
N GLN A 266 -19.83 -15.13 -7.85
CA GLN A 266 -19.16 -15.61 -9.07
C GLN A 266 -17.99 -14.72 -9.46
N LEU A 267 -18.18 -13.40 -9.48
CA LEU A 267 -17.10 -12.44 -9.76
C LEU A 267 -15.96 -12.53 -8.77
N ASP A 268 -16.25 -12.71 -7.47
CA ASP A 268 -15.21 -12.90 -6.46
C ASP A 268 -14.40 -14.16 -6.74
N LYS A 269 -15.05 -15.26 -7.16
CA LYS A 269 -14.35 -16.50 -7.55
C LYS A 269 -13.52 -16.33 -8.81
N GLU A 270 -14.03 -15.62 -9.83
CA GLU A 270 -13.29 -15.30 -11.05
C GLU A 270 -12.08 -14.42 -10.74
N GLN A 271 -12.26 -13.41 -9.87
CA GLN A 271 -11.19 -12.54 -9.42
C GLN A 271 -10.17 -13.31 -8.57
N GLU A 272 -10.61 -14.21 -7.69
CA GLU A 272 -9.73 -15.14 -6.98
C GLU A 272 -8.98 -16.05 -7.96
N GLU A 273 -9.59 -16.48 -9.07
CA GLU A 273 -8.92 -17.23 -10.12
C GLU A 273 -7.92 -16.41 -10.93
N GLN A 274 -8.13 -15.10 -11.07
CA GLN A 274 -7.20 -14.18 -11.72
C GLN A 274 -6.08 -13.69 -10.78
N LEU A 275 -6.38 -13.54 -9.48
CA LEU A 275 -5.45 -13.15 -8.42
C LEU A 275 -4.68 -14.34 -7.85
N LYS A 276 -5.16 -15.57 -8.07
CA LYS A 276 -4.32 -16.76 -8.00
C LYS A 276 -3.11 -16.44 -8.87
N PRO A 277 -1.91 -16.34 -8.28
CA PRO A 277 -0.75 -15.91 -9.02
C PRO A 277 -0.64 -16.82 -10.24
N PRO A 278 -0.58 -16.27 -11.47
CA PRO A 278 -0.10 -17.08 -12.56
C PRO A 278 1.36 -17.39 -12.18
N PHE A 279 1.66 -18.63 -11.83
CA PHE A 279 3.04 -19.08 -11.68
C PHE A 279 3.70 -19.13 -13.08
N SER A 280 3.80 -17.99 -13.76
CA SER A 280 4.34 -17.69 -15.11
C SER A 280 3.77 -16.30 -15.48
N SER A 281 4.47 -15.17 -15.55
CA SER A 281 5.75 -14.83 -16.18
C SER A 281 5.98 -13.32 -16.01
N PRO A 282 7.21 -12.77 -15.87
CA PRO A 282 7.48 -11.36 -16.16
C PRO A 282 7.81 -11.14 -17.65
N PRO A 283 7.77 -9.87 -18.12
CA PRO A 283 7.85 -9.50 -19.52
C PRO A 283 9.27 -9.68 -20.09
N GLU A 284 9.37 -10.00 -21.37
CA GLU A 284 10.61 -9.98 -22.14
C GLU A 284 11.31 -8.62 -21.99
N SER A 285 12.38 -8.58 -21.21
CA SER A 285 13.39 -7.52 -21.30
C SER A 285 14.78 -8.11 -21.07
N ARG A 286 15.73 -7.55 -21.80
CA ARG A 286 16.99 -8.16 -22.24
C ARG A 286 18.11 -8.20 -21.21
N ASP A 287 17.82 -8.16 -19.91
CA ASP A 287 18.85 -8.17 -18.86
C ASP A 287 18.46 -9.07 -17.68
N GLY A 288 18.57 -10.39 -17.86
CA GLY A 288 19.00 -11.39 -16.86
C GLY A 288 18.24 -11.58 -15.53
N VAL A 289 17.31 -10.71 -15.14
CA VAL A 289 16.66 -10.71 -13.83
C VAL A 289 15.15 -10.96 -14.01
N GLY A 290 14.78 -12.23 -14.20
CA GLY A 290 13.37 -12.60 -14.37
C GLY A 290 13.07 -14.04 -14.77
N TRP A 291 14.09 -14.90 -14.94
CA TRP A 291 13.92 -16.27 -15.45
C TRP A 291 13.53 -17.31 -14.38
N TRP A 292 13.79 -17.04 -13.10
CA TRP A 292 13.55 -17.99 -12.03
C TRP A 292 12.18 -17.82 -11.37
N LYS A 293 11.43 -18.93 -11.26
CA LYS A 293 10.25 -19.09 -10.42
C LYS A 293 10.64 -19.72 -9.08
N TYR A 294 9.83 -19.51 -8.05
CA TYR A 294 10.07 -20.04 -6.71
C TYR A 294 8.88 -20.84 -6.22
N GLU A 295 9.14 -21.96 -5.56
CA GLU A 295 8.15 -22.80 -4.90
C GLU A 295 8.54 -22.95 -3.43
N PHE A 296 7.61 -22.70 -2.53
CA PHE A 296 7.78 -22.90 -1.10
C PHE A 296 6.73 -23.88 -0.59
N CYS A 297 7.19 -24.99 -0.05
CA CYS A 297 6.37 -25.98 0.64
C CYS A 297 6.73 -25.98 2.13
N TYR A 298 5.84 -25.44 2.95
CA TYR A 298 6.02 -25.38 4.41
C TYR A 298 6.33 -26.77 4.98
N GLY A 299 7.40 -26.86 5.77
CA GLY A 299 7.85 -28.10 6.40
C GLY A 299 8.46 -29.13 5.43
N LYS A 300 8.77 -28.74 4.19
CA LYS A 300 9.36 -29.62 3.18
C LYS A 300 10.58 -29.02 2.49
N HIS A 301 10.38 -28.01 1.64
CA HIS A 301 11.46 -27.51 0.77
C HIS A 301 11.16 -26.12 0.22
N VAL A 302 12.23 -25.47 -0.24
CA VAL A 302 12.22 -24.28 -1.07
C VAL A 302 12.95 -24.61 -2.35
N HIS A 303 12.24 -24.52 -3.48
CA HIS A 303 12.79 -24.74 -4.80
C HIS A 303 12.81 -23.44 -5.59
N GLN A 304 13.86 -23.31 -6.39
CA GLN A 304 13.90 -22.37 -7.50
C GLN A 304 13.79 -23.19 -8.77
N TYR A 305 13.00 -22.74 -9.74
CA TYR A 305 12.86 -23.47 -11.00
C TYR A 305 12.67 -22.55 -12.19
N HIS A 306 13.14 -23.00 -13.33
CA HIS A 306 12.91 -22.37 -14.62
C HIS A 306 12.31 -23.40 -15.56
N GLU A 307 11.33 -22.97 -16.36
CA GLU A 307 10.61 -23.84 -17.28
C GLU A 307 10.80 -23.31 -18.69
N ASP A 308 11.60 -24.04 -19.46
CA ASP A 308 11.77 -23.79 -20.88
C ASP A 308 10.79 -24.68 -21.67
N LYS A 309 10.19 -24.11 -22.73
CA LYS A 309 9.27 -24.84 -23.60
C LYS A 309 9.96 -25.98 -24.37
N GLU A 310 11.28 -25.91 -24.57
CA GLU A 310 12.04 -26.91 -25.33
C GLU A 310 12.88 -27.85 -24.45
N GLN A 311 13.38 -27.37 -23.30
CA GLN A 311 14.34 -28.11 -22.45
C GLN A 311 13.72 -28.64 -21.14
N GLY A 312 12.46 -28.34 -20.85
CA GLY A 312 11.77 -28.80 -19.65
C GLY A 312 12.06 -27.96 -18.40
N LYS A 313 11.69 -28.49 -17.24
CA LYS A 313 11.77 -27.80 -15.93
C LYS A 313 13.13 -28.09 -15.27
N ASN A 314 13.98 -27.08 -15.16
CA ASN A 314 15.20 -27.13 -14.34
C ASN A 314 14.85 -26.68 -12.92
N ILE A 315 15.14 -27.51 -11.91
CA ILE A 315 14.82 -27.28 -10.51
C ILE A 315 16.13 -27.26 -9.71
N VAL A 316 16.33 -26.20 -8.96
CA VAL A 316 17.42 -26.02 -7.98
C VAL A 316 16.81 -26.06 -6.58
N VAL A 317 17.31 -26.94 -5.73
CA VAL A 317 16.93 -27.00 -4.32
C VAL A 317 17.66 -25.89 -3.57
N VAL A 318 16.91 -24.89 -3.11
CA VAL A 318 17.48 -23.76 -2.36
C VAL A 318 17.67 -24.14 -0.89
N GLY A 319 16.73 -24.94 -0.35
CA GLY A 319 16.85 -25.54 0.96
C GLY A 319 15.75 -26.57 1.23
N SER A 320 16.07 -27.53 2.09
CA SER A 320 15.20 -28.58 2.60
C SER A 320 14.95 -28.40 4.09
N TRP A 321 13.76 -28.76 4.52
CA TRP A 321 13.36 -28.68 5.92
C TRP A 321 13.98 -29.80 6.73
N ASN A 322 14.60 -29.45 7.86
CA ASN A 322 15.00 -30.38 8.89
C ASN A 322 14.70 -29.74 10.26
N ALA A 323 13.81 -30.37 11.03
CA ALA A 323 13.34 -29.83 12.30
C ALA A 323 14.47 -29.70 13.33
N ASP A 324 15.37 -30.70 13.43
CA ASP A 324 16.46 -30.71 14.40
C ASP A 324 17.48 -29.61 14.10
N GLU A 325 17.83 -29.44 12.82
CA GLU A 325 18.72 -28.37 12.38
C GLU A 325 18.11 -26.99 12.58
N HIS A 326 16.81 -26.84 12.32
CA HIS A 326 16.11 -25.60 12.57
C HIS A 326 16.12 -25.26 14.06
N ILE A 327 15.88 -26.22 14.96
CA ILE A 327 15.94 -26.01 16.41
C ILE A 327 17.36 -25.56 16.84
N GLU A 328 18.41 -26.21 16.33
CA GLU A 328 19.78 -25.80 16.61
C GLU A 328 20.12 -24.40 16.08
N TRP A 329 19.57 -24.04 14.92
CA TRP A 329 19.65 -22.69 14.38
C TRP A 329 18.89 -21.68 15.25
N ALA A 330 17.68 -22.02 15.69
CA ALA A 330 16.79 -21.18 16.50
C ALA A 330 17.35 -20.91 17.91
N LYS A 331 18.16 -21.83 18.47
CA LYS A 331 18.89 -21.57 19.72
C LYS A 331 19.91 -20.44 19.60
N LYS A 332 20.40 -20.17 18.39
CA LYS A 332 21.45 -19.17 18.10
C LYS A 332 20.92 -17.92 17.40
N ASN A 333 19.65 -17.91 16.98
CA ASN A 333 19.06 -16.87 16.16
C ASN A 333 17.65 -16.52 16.67
N VAL A 334 17.17 -15.33 16.36
CA VAL A 334 15.81 -14.91 16.74
C VAL A 334 14.79 -15.55 15.79
N ALA A 335 14.20 -16.66 16.22
CA ALA A 335 13.20 -17.40 15.43
C ALA A 335 11.80 -16.78 15.46
N ARG A 336 11.49 -15.92 16.45
CA ARG A 336 10.21 -15.21 16.58
C ARG A 336 10.41 -13.75 16.95
N SER A 337 9.64 -12.85 16.36
CA SER A 337 9.59 -11.45 16.78
C SER A 337 8.18 -11.03 17.18
N TYR A 338 8.10 -10.16 18.17
CA TYR A 338 6.85 -9.70 18.76
C TYR A 338 6.52 -8.28 18.34
N GLN A 339 5.24 -7.98 18.26
CA GLN A 339 4.70 -6.63 18.23
C GLN A 339 3.99 -6.36 19.54
N LEU A 340 4.40 -5.30 20.24
CA LEU A 340 3.65 -4.73 21.35
C LEU A 340 2.43 -4.00 20.76
N LYS A 341 1.23 -4.41 21.17
CA LYS A 341 0.01 -3.62 20.97
C LYS A 341 -0.20 -2.71 22.17
N ASP A 342 -0.88 -1.58 21.97
CA ASP A 342 -1.18 -0.58 23.01
C ASP A 342 -1.95 -1.17 24.21
N ASP A 343 -2.65 -2.28 24.02
CA ASP A 343 -3.37 -3.03 25.07
C ASP A 343 -2.45 -3.94 25.93
N GLY A 344 -1.13 -3.92 25.73
CA GLY A 344 -0.16 -4.72 26.48
C GLY A 344 -0.07 -6.20 26.06
N VAL A 345 -0.88 -6.65 25.11
CA VAL A 345 -0.84 -8.03 24.59
C VAL A 345 0.26 -8.15 23.53
N GLN A 346 1.26 -8.98 23.80
CA GLN A 346 2.33 -9.29 22.85
C GLN A 346 1.81 -10.29 21.80
N LYS A 347 1.80 -9.88 20.53
CA LYS A 347 1.43 -10.76 19.42
C LYS A 347 2.66 -11.10 18.58
N VAL A 348 2.80 -12.35 18.14
CA VAL A 348 3.92 -12.74 17.26
C VAL A 348 3.68 -12.12 15.87
N LYS A 349 4.62 -11.28 15.42
CA LYS A 349 4.55 -10.57 14.11
C LYS A 349 5.19 -11.36 12.98
N LEU A 350 6.23 -12.12 13.31
CA LEU A 350 7.06 -12.84 12.36
C LEU A 350 7.62 -14.11 13.01
N VAL A 351 7.63 -15.21 12.26
CA VAL A 351 8.47 -16.37 12.54
C VAL A 351 9.48 -16.59 11.43
N SER A 352 10.66 -17.08 11.80
CA SER A 352 11.76 -17.38 10.89
C SER A 352 12.13 -18.86 10.98
N HIS A 353 12.09 -19.54 9.84
CA HIS A 353 12.44 -20.95 9.71
C HIS A 353 13.70 -21.13 8.88
N PHE A 354 14.57 -22.03 9.30
CA PHE A 354 15.81 -22.33 8.60
C PHE A 354 15.64 -23.59 7.76
N TYR A 355 15.99 -23.48 6.47
CA TYR A 355 16.02 -24.59 5.52
C TYR A 355 17.45 -24.71 5.00
N GLY A 356 18.11 -25.81 5.36
CA GLY A 356 19.49 -26.13 4.98
C GLY A 356 19.56 -27.12 3.83
N HIS A 357 20.73 -27.71 3.57
CA HIS A 357 20.84 -28.86 2.66
C HIS A 357 20.36 -28.63 1.22
N GLY A 358 20.45 -27.39 0.71
CA GLY A 358 20.21 -27.11 -0.70
C GLY A 358 21.32 -27.64 -1.60
N ASP A 359 21.13 -27.51 -2.92
CA ASP A 359 22.11 -27.90 -3.93
C ASP A 359 23.44 -27.16 -3.74
N LEU A 360 24.54 -27.80 -4.12
CA LEU A 360 25.88 -27.23 -4.02
C LEU A 360 26.00 -25.96 -4.87
N CYS A 361 26.44 -24.88 -4.23
CA CYS A 361 26.69 -23.60 -4.86
C CYS A 361 27.97 -23.65 -5.68
N ASP A 362 27.90 -23.36 -6.98
CA ASP A 362 29.06 -23.41 -7.88
C ASP A 362 30.14 -22.37 -7.51
N LEU A 363 29.73 -21.26 -6.90
CA LEU A 363 30.63 -20.15 -6.53
C LEU A 363 31.32 -20.35 -5.18
N THR A 364 30.65 -20.99 -4.22
CA THR A 364 31.17 -21.12 -2.84
C THR A 364 31.55 -22.55 -2.47
N GLY A 365 31.12 -23.54 -3.26
CA GLY A 365 31.29 -24.96 -2.99
C GLY A 365 30.48 -25.48 -1.78
N LYS A 366 29.64 -24.64 -1.17
CA LYS A 366 28.80 -25.00 -0.01
C LYS A 366 27.35 -25.25 -0.43
N PRO A 367 26.59 -26.10 0.29
CA PRO A 367 25.15 -26.23 0.09
C PRO A 367 24.45 -24.87 0.22
N ARG A 368 23.49 -24.60 -0.67
CA ARG A 368 22.58 -23.44 -0.55
C ARG A 368 21.76 -23.56 0.73
N GLN A 369 21.39 -22.41 1.31
CA GLN A 369 20.54 -22.34 2.49
C GLN A 369 19.60 -21.14 2.42
N VAL A 370 18.42 -21.25 3.03
CA VAL A 370 17.42 -20.18 3.03
C VAL A 370 16.76 -20.02 4.39
N ILE A 371 16.56 -18.76 4.78
CA ILE A 371 15.76 -18.37 5.94
C ILE A 371 14.38 -17.94 5.43
N VAL A 372 13.35 -18.71 5.75
CA VAL A 372 11.96 -18.39 5.40
C VAL A 372 11.34 -17.56 6.52
N LYS A 373 10.89 -16.36 6.18
CA LYS A 373 10.25 -15.39 7.07
C LYS A 373 8.76 -15.34 6.79
N LEU A 374 7.96 -15.91 7.69
CA LEU A 374 6.49 -15.87 7.62
C LEU A 374 5.99 -14.68 8.43
N LYS A 375 5.38 -13.71 7.75
CA LYS A 375 4.95 -12.44 8.34
C LYS A 375 3.46 -12.25 8.21
N CYS A 376 2.84 -11.81 9.30
CA CYS A 376 1.46 -11.35 9.25
C CYS A 376 1.40 -9.99 8.53
N LYS A 377 0.52 -9.91 7.54
CA LYS A 377 0.16 -8.66 6.86
C LYS A 377 -1.36 -8.62 6.74
N GLU A 378 -1.98 -7.67 7.41
CA GLU A 378 -3.42 -7.45 7.30
C GLU A 378 -3.76 -6.97 5.89
N SER A 379 -4.81 -7.53 5.31
CA SER A 379 -5.30 -7.19 3.97
C SER A 379 -6.79 -7.48 3.90
N GLU A 380 -7.48 -6.77 3.01
CA GLU A 380 -8.92 -6.96 2.78
C GLU A 380 -9.24 -8.30 2.10
N SER A 381 -8.29 -8.85 1.35
CA SER A 381 -8.40 -10.19 0.76
C SER A 381 -7.76 -11.21 1.70
N PRO A 382 -8.51 -12.19 2.24
CA PRO A 382 -7.96 -13.21 3.13
C PRO A 382 -6.95 -14.13 2.43
N HIS A 383 -6.89 -14.10 1.09
CA HIS A 383 -6.02 -14.92 0.26
C HIS A 383 -4.86 -14.13 -0.36
N ALA A 384 -4.70 -12.84 -0.03
CA ALA A 384 -3.55 -12.08 -0.49
C ALA A 384 -2.24 -12.71 0.03
N VAL A 385 -1.31 -12.96 -0.88
CA VAL A 385 0.04 -13.45 -0.54
C VAL A 385 1.06 -12.60 -1.29
N THR A 386 2.03 -12.05 -0.55
CA THR A 386 3.21 -11.39 -1.11
C THR A 386 4.42 -12.28 -0.84
N VAL A 387 5.17 -12.64 -1.88
CA VAL A 387 6.39 -13.44 -1.77
C VAL A 387 7.56 -12.68 -2.38
N TYR A 388 8.70 -12.67 -1.69
CA TYR A 388 9.94 -12.10 -2.21
C TYR A 388 11.16 -12.93 -1.79
N MET A 389 12.20 -12.94 -2.63
CA MET A 389 13.46 -13.64 -2.36
C MET A 389 14.62 -12.65 -2.41
N LEU A 390 15.50 -12.69 -1.41
CA LEU A 390 16.71 -11.88 -1.32
C LEU A 390 17.93 -12.78 -1.16
N GLU A 391 19.04 -12.45 -1.80
CA GLU A 391 20.33 -13.14 -1.64
C GLU A 391 21.34 -12.18 -0.98
N PRO A 392 21.30 -11.99 0.34
CA PRO A 392 22.20 -11.07 1.04
C PRO A 392 23.68 -11.48 0.99
N GLN A 393 23.96 -12.78 0.82
CA GLN A 393 25.29 -13.33 0.60
C GLN A 393 25.19 -14.43 -0.43
N THR A 394 26.25 -14.65 -1.21
CA THR A 394 26.28 -15.66 -2.26
C THR A 394 25.84 -17.04 -1.73
N CYS A 395 24.78 -17.57 -2.32
CA CYS A 395 24.12 -18.85 -2.00
C CYS A 395 23.50 -18.94 -0.59
N GLN A 396 23.21 -17.79 0.02
CA GLN A 396 22.39 -17.68 1.22
C GLN A 396 21.20 -16.78 0.96
N TYR A 397 20.00 -17.29 1.19
CA TYR A 397 18.78 -16.65 0.77
C TYR A 397 17.88 -16.28 1.96
N ILE A 398 17.03 -15.28 1.75
CA ILE A 398 15.92 -14.93 2.63
C ILE A 398 14.65 -14.93 1.78
N LEU A 399 13.73 -15.83 2.11
CA LEU A 399 12.40 -15.90 1.49
C LEU A 399 11.39 -15.25 2.41
N GLY A 400 10.80 -14.12 2.01
CA GLY A 400 9.69 -13.51 2.73
C GLY A 400 8.35 -13.97 2.18
N VAL A 401 7.45 -14.39 3.07
CA VAL A 401 6.05 -14.70 2.74
C VAL A 401 5.15 -13.88 3.67
N GLU A 402 4.38 -12.97 3.10
CA GLU A 402 3.44 -12.12 3.82
C GLU A 402 2.00 -12.48 3.42
N SER A 403 1.12 -12.74 4.39
CA SER A 403 -0.29 -13.06 4.12
C SER A 403 -1.18 -12.82 5.35
N PRO A 404 -2.47 -12.49 5.17
CA PRO A 404 -3.44 -12.44 6.27
C PRO A 404 -3.68 -13.79 6.94
N VAL A 405 -3.55 -14.91 6.22
CA VAL A 405 -3.71 -16.26 6.79
C VAL A 405 -2.66 -16.53 7.85
N ILE A 406 -1.44 -16.02 7.64
CA ILE A 406 -0.33 -16.17 8.58
C ILE A 406 -0.69 -15.54 9.94
N CYS A 407 -1.43 -14.43 9.95
CA CYS A 407 -1.86 -13.74 11.18
C CYS A 407 -2.67 -14.60 12.16
N ARG A 408 -3.30 -15.69 11.69
CA ARG A 408 -4.08 -16.62 12.52
C ARG A 408 -3.24 -17.72 13.14
N ILE A 409 -2.13 -18.07 12.50
CA ILE A 409 -1.27 -19.19 12.91
C ILE A 409 -0.02 -18.74 13.65
N LEU A 410 0.43 -17.48 13.51
CA LEU A 410 1.63 -17.00 14.21
C LEU A 410 1.54 -17.12 15.74
N ASP A 411 0.35 -17.00 16.30
CA ASP A 411 0.15 -17.12 17.75
C ASP A 411 0.31 -18.55 18.26
N THR A 412 0.36 -19.55 17.37
CA THR A 412 0.66 -20.95 17.72
C THR A 412 2.14 -21.28 17.70
N ALA A 413 3.00 -20.30 17.37
CA ALA A 413 4.44 -20.48 17.34
C ALA A 413 5.02 -20.77 18.73
N ASP A 414 5.81 -21.84 18.84
CA ASP A 414 6.56 -22.15 20.05
C ASP A 414 7.79 -21.23 20.25
N GLU A 415 8.66 -21.56 21.21
CA GLU A 415 9.89 -20.79 21.46
C GLU A 415 10.93 -20.86 20.36
N HIS A 416 10.86 -21.88 19.52
CA HIS A 416 11.70 -22.07 18.34
C HIS A 416 11.04 -21.56 17.05
N GLY A 417 9.82 -21.01 17.15
CA GLY A 417 9.07 -20.47 16.01
C GLY A 417 8.30 -21.54 15.22
N LEU A 418 8.20 -22.78 15.70
CA LEU A 418 7.46 -23.85 15.03
C LEU A 418 5.95 -23.63 15.18
N LEU A 419 5.22 -23.66 14.07
CA LEU A 419 3.77 -23.43 14.05
C LEU A 419 3.01 -24.76 14.18
N SER A 420 1.97 -24.80 15.01
CA SER A 420 1.04 -25.92 15.07
C SER A 420 -0.02 -25.80 13.97
N VAL A 421 0.32 -26.21 12.75
CA VAL A 421 -0.64 -26.24 11.63
C VAL A 421 -1.38 -27.57 11.70
N SER A 422 -2.71 -27.55 11.92
CA SER A 422 -3.54 -28.75 11.82
C SER A 422 -3.44 -29.30 10.40
N SER A 423 -3.00 -30.55 10.28
CA SER A 423 -2.80 -31.24 8.99
C SER A 423 -4.09 -31.43 8.21
#